data_AF-A0A2V6FUH7-F1
#
_entry.id   AF-A0A2V6FUH7-F1
#
_cell.length_a   1.000
_cell.length_b   1.000
_cell.length_c   1.000
_cell.angle_alpha   90.00
_cell.angle_beta   90.00
_cell.angle_gamma   90.00
#
_symmetry.space_group_name_H-M   'P 1'
#
loop_
_entity.id
_entity.type
_entity.pdbx_description
1 polymer ?
#
loop_
_entity_poly.entity_id
_entity_poly.type
_entity_poly.pdbx_seq_one_letter_code
_entity_poly.pdbx_strand_id
1 'polypeptide(L)'
;MKTDLTLHPARPDVFTTGTGTRQRARGNISKLAALLVALLSVGAARALASDPVGVYALVDKVVFEPNEKNPERIQIRGAFAIAEGYGYTYKNAERGYLYYKMNPDKPNACRNEWADLKAVAGTGQIVAFGSRYGDKGTLRKKEAKPENPDVYPVAMGLTKVKEEKDYEPLKQLAKLRDAKPRNETPPARKTSP
;
A
#
# COMPACT_ATOMS: atom_id res chain seq x y z
N MET A 1 41.32 -51.23 -63.46
CA MET A 1 42.77 -51.08 -63.22
C MET A 1 42.93 -50.02 -62.14
N LYS A 2 43.37 -50.26 -60.90
CA LYS A 2 43.99 -51.38 -60.15
C LYS A 2 43.42 -51.27 -58.71
N THR A 3 42.81 -52.26 -58.04
CA THR A 3 43.37 -53.45 -57.31
C THR A 3 44.67 -53.13 -56.57
N ASP A 4 44.92 -53.41 -55.29
CA ASP A 4 44.53 -54.46 -54.33
C ASP A 4 44.88 -53.87 -52.92
N LEU A 5 44.09 -54.02 -51.84
CA LEU A 5 43.85 -55.20 -51.01
C LEU A 5 45.09 -55.70 -50.22
N THR A 6 44.99 -55.68 -48.88
CA THR A 6 45.47 -56.73 -47.92
C THR A 6 45.16 -56.26 -46.49
N LEU A 7 44.11 -56.74 -45.82
CA LEU A 7 43.91 -57.98 -45.01
C LEU A 7 44.61 -57.98 -43.62
N HIS A 8 43.85 -57.75 -42.51
CA HIS A 8 43.26 -58.73 -41.54
C HIS A 8 44.13 -58.89 -40.25
N PRO A 9 43.67 -59.43 -39.08
CA PRO A 9 42.40 -60.13 -38.76
C PRO A 9 41.69 -59.79 -37.41
N ALA A 10 40.39 -60.17 -37.36
CA ALA A 10 39.59 -60.85 -36.30
C ALA A 10 39.62 -60.47 -34.79
N ARG A 11 38.41 -60.39 -34.20
CA ARG A 11 37.87 -61.13 -33.00
C ARG A 11 36.73 -60.33 -32.30
N PRO A 12 35.92 -60.91 -31.39
CA PRO A 12 34.63 -61.57 -31.66
C PRO A 12 33.42 -60.84 -31.02
N ASP A 13 32.22 -61.21 -31.44
CA ASP A 13 30.96 -60.88 -30.74
C ASP A 13 30.94 -61.49 -29.34
N VAL A 14 30.69 -60.66 -28.33
CA VAL A 14 30.27 -61.11 -26.99
C VAL A 14 28.99 -60.36 -26.63
N PHE A 15 27.88 -61.05 -26.82
CA PHE A 15 26.57 -60.69 -26.29
C PHE A 15 26.56 -61.05 -24.80
N THR A 16 26.79 -60.06 -23.93
CA THR A 16 26.59 -60.24 -22.49
C THR A 16 25.25 -59.64 -22.10
N THR A 17 24.25 -60.50 -21.92
CA THR A 17 23.03 -60.22 -21.17
C THR A 17 23.38 -59.89 -19.72
N GLY A 18 23.42 -58.60 -19.41
CA GLY A 18 23.48 -58.11 -18.03
C GLY A 18 22.07 -57.97 -17.45
N THR A 19 21.59 -58.99 -16.75
CA THR A 19 20.48 -58.87 -15.81
C THR A 19 20.95 -58.01 -14.62
N GLY A 20 20.82 -56.70 -14.77
CA GLY A 20 21.01 -55.73 -13.69
C GLY A 20 19.88 -55.86 -12.68
N THR A 21 20.20 -56.46 -11.55
CA THR A 21 19.43 -56.47 -10.31
C THR A 21 18.86 -55.08 -10.02
N ARG A 22 17.53 -54.99 -9.85
CA ARG A 22 16.88 -53.79 -9.30
C ARG A 22 17.37 -53.61 -7.87
N GLN A 23 18.44 -52.84 -7.70
CA GLN A 23 18.88 -52.35 -6.41
C GLN A 23 17.78 -51.43 -5.89
N ARG A 24 16.92 -51.94 -5.01
CA ARG A 24 16.03 -51.09 -4.22
C ARG A 24 16.94 -50.16 -3.43
N ALA A 25 17.05 -48.91 -3.88
CA ALA A 25 17.68 -47.84 -3.13
C ALA A 25 16.88 -47.61 -1.84
N ARG A 26 17.17 -48.39 -0.81
CA ARG A 26 16.94 -48.00 0.57
C ARG A 26 17.94 -46.88 0.84
N GLY A 27 17.56 -45.65 0.52
CA GLY A 27 18.43 -44.51 0.70
C GLY A 27 17.76 -43.20 0.41
N ASN A 28 17.61 -42.41 1.49
CA ASN A 28 17.51 -40.95 1.50
C ASN A 28 16.12 -40.31 1.45
N ILE A 29 15.04 -41.03 1.78
CA ILE A 29 13.75 -40.38 2.10
C ILE A 29 13.95 -39.35 3.23
N SER A 30 14.83 -39.65 4.20
CA SER A 30 15.20 -38.74 5.28
C SER A 30 15.93 -37.48 4.80
N LYS A 31 16.71 -37.54 3.71
CA LYS A 31 17.38 -36.36 3.15
C LYS A 31 16.42 -35.51 2.31
N LEU A 32 15.50 -36.16 1.60
CA LEU A 32 14.42 -35.46 0.87
C LEU A 32 13.43 -34.81 1.83
N ALA A 33 13.07 -35.48 2.93
CA ALA A 33 12.22 -34.93 3.97
C ALA A 33 12.91 -33.78 4.72
N ALA A 34 14.20 -33.90 5.02
CA ALA A 34 14.97 -32.80 5.61
C ALA A 34 15.08 -31.59 4.67
N LEU A 35 15.21 -31.81 3.36
CA LEU A 35 15.21 -30.74 2.36
C LEU A 35 13.83 -30.06 2.26
N LEU A 36 12.74 -30.82 2.31
CA LEU A 36 11.37 -30.27 2.33
C LEU A 36 11.09 -29.46 3.61
N VAL A 37 11.53 -29.92 4.77
CA VAL A 37 11.41 -29.18 6.04
C VAL A 37 12.26 -27.90 6.01
N ALA A 38 13.46 -27.95 5.41
CA ALA A 38 14.30 -26.76 5.22
C ALA A 38 13.68 -25.73 4.25
N LEU A 39 13.00 -26.18 3.20
CA LEU A 39 12.25 -25.32 2.26
C LEU A 39 10.98 -24.72 2.90
N LEU A 40 10.31 -25.47 3.78
CA LEU A 40 9.13 -25.01 4.54
C LEU A 40 9.48 -24.07 5.71
N SER A 41 10.75 -24.01 6.11
CA SER A 41 11.24 -23.11 7.18
C SER A 41 11.81 -21.78 6.67
N VAL A 42 11.72 -21.53 5.35
CA VAL A 42 11.68 -20.15 4.84
C VAL A 42 10.32 -19.60 5.24
N GLY A 43 10.22 -19.18 6.51
CA GLY A 43 9.03 -18.58 7.07
C GLY A 43 8.53 -17.48 6.14
N ALA A 44 7.22 -17.30 6.11
CA ALA A 44 6.58 -16.21 5.41
C ALA A 44 7.16 -14.88 5.91
N ALA A 45 8.29 -14.47 5.33
CA ALA A 45 8.77 -13.12 5.40
C ALA A 45 7.62 -12.32 4.83
N ARG A 46 6.86 -11.65 5.71
CA ARG A 46 5.91 -10.66 5.27
C ARG A 46 6.74 -9.71 4.44
N ALA A 47 6.53 -9.74 3.12
CA ALA A 47 7.15 -8.78 2.24
C ALA A 47 6.80 -7.42 2.84
N LEU A 48 7.81 -6.72 3.35
CA LEU A 48 7.71 -5.30 3.64
C LEU A 48 7.52 -4.65 2.28
N ALA A 49 6.29 -4.70 1.79
CA ALA A 49 5.90 -3.98 0.60
C ALA A 49 6.26 -2.54 0.88
N SER A 50 7.07 -1.96 -0.01
CA SER A 50 7.36 -0.53 0.03
C SER A 50 6.04 0.21 0.22
N ASP A 51 6.00 1.17 1.14
CA ASP A 51 4.84 2.02 1.35
C ASP A 51 5.14 3.40 0.75
N PRO A 52 4.65 3.70 -0.46
CA PRO A 52 4.88 4.98 -1.12
C PRO A 52 3.81 6.03 -0.75
N VAL A 53 2.87 5.72 0.16
CA VAL A 53 1.72 6.58 0.45
C VAL A 53 2.15 7.86 1.18
N GLY A 54 1.67 9.00 0.69
CA GLY A 54 1.92 10.30 1.33
C GLY A 54 0.95 10.58 2.47
N VAL A 55 -0.33 10.31 2.26
CA VAL A 55 -1.41 10.62 3.18
C VAL A 55 -2.39 9.46 3.26
N TYR A 56 -2.64 8.97 4.47
CA TYR A 56 -3.83 8.20 4.79
C TYR A 56 -4.89 9.13 5.38
N ALA A 57 -6.12 9.03 4.91
CA ALA A 57 -7.21 9.91 5.31
C ALA A 57 -8.49 9.15 5.62
N LEU A 58 -9.11 9.52 6.74
CA LEU A 58 -10.52 9.28 7.01
C LEU A 58 -11.27 10.57 6.63
N VAL A 59 -12.02 10.54 5.53
CA VAL A 59 -12.66 11.73 4.98
C VAL A 59 -14.07 11.89 5.55
N ASP A 60 -14.29 12.96 6.31
CA ASP A 60 -15.60 13.30 6.87
C ASP A 60 -16.42 14.15 5.88
N LYS A 61 -15.78 15.12 5.23
CA LYS A 61 -16.43 16.04 4.28
C LYS A 61 -15.45 16.61 3.27
N VAL A 62 -15.94 16.86 2.07
CA VAL A 62 -15.23 17.64 1.03
C VAL A 62 -15.97 18.95 0.77
N VAL A 63 -15.23 20.04 0.58
CA VAL A 63 -15.76 21.34 0.12
C VAL A 63 -15.05 21.73 -1.16
N PHE A 64 -15.82 22.03 -2.20
CA PHE A 64 -15.33 22.49 -3.50
C PHE A 64 -15.47 23.99 -3.63
N GLU A 65 -14.41 24.64 -4.12
CA GLU A 65 -14.39 26.07 -4.39
C GLU A 65 -13.94 26.34 -5.83
N PRO A 66 -14.56 27.31 -6.53
CA PRO A 66 -15.71 28.09 -6.09
C PRO A 66 -17.02 27.28 -5.99
N ASN A 67 -17.10 26.13 -6.65
CA ASN A 67 -18.25 25.23 -6.62
C ASN A 67 -17.88 23.83 -7.11
N GLU A 68 -18.82 22.88 -7.00
CA GLU A 68 -18.59 21.49 -7.39
C GLU A 68 -18.52 21.25 -8.90
N LYS A 69 -19.08 22.15 -9.73
CA LYS A 69 -19.09 21.97 -11.19
C LYS A 69 -17.72 22.29 -11.79
N ASN A 70 -17.08 23.34 -11.29
CA ASN A 70 -15.78 23.81 -11.75
C ASN A 70 -14.88 24.09 -10.53
N PRO A 71 -14.42 23.04 -9.80
CA PRO A 71 -13.58 23.25 -8.65
C PRO A 71 -12.16 23.62 -9.06
N GLU A 72 -11.61 24.65 -8.42
CA GLU A 72 -10.22 25.09 -8.49
C GLU A 72 -9.46 24.78 -7.20
N ARG A 73 -10.19 24.68 -6.09
CA ARG A 73 -9.66 24.35 -4.76
C ARG A 73 -10.58 23.37 -4.05
N ILE A 74 -9.99 22.63 -3.11
CA ILE A 74 -10.66 21.62 -2.31
C ILE A 74 -10.24 21.75 -0.84
N GLN A 75 -11.22 21.71 0.06
CA GLN A 75 -10.97 21.42 1.47
C GLN A 75 -11.38 19.98 1.75
N ILE A 76 -10.45 19.18 2.24
CA ILE A 76 -10.69 17.80 2.68
C ILE A 76 -10.70 17.84 4.20
N ARG A 77 -11.86 17.65 4.82
CA ARG A 77 -12.05 17.65 6.27
C ARG A 77 -12.11 16.22 6.77
N GLY A 78 -11.41 15.92 7.86
CA GLY A 78 -11.30 14.55 8.33
C GLY A 78 -10.24 14.33 9.38
N ALA A 79 -9.73 13.10 9.44
CA ALA A 79 -8.53 12.74 10.16
C ALA A 79 -7.45 12.25 9.20
N PHE A 80 -6.19 12.57 9.50
CA PHE A 80 -5.07 12.35 8.58
C PHE A 80 -3.86 11.81 9.31
N ALA A 81 -3.25 10.76 8.76
CA ALA A 81 -1.89 10.36 9.08
C ALA A 81 -1.00 10.70 7.88
N ILE A 82 0.00 11.57 8.10
CA ILE A 82 0.83 12.14 7.03
C ILE A 82 2.25 11.61 7.17
N ALA A 83 2.81 11.08 6.09
CA ALA A 83 4.17 10.54 6.09
C ALA A 83 5.19 11.63 6.48
N GLU A 84 6.27 11.26 7.17
CA GLU A 84 7.30 12.22 7.60
C GLU A 84 8.44 12.41 6.59
N GLY A 85 8.38 11.72 5.45
CA GLY A 85 9.45 11.70 4.45
C GLY A 85 9.98 10.27 4.30
N TYR A 86 11.29 10.12 4.19
CA TYR A 86 11.92 8.80 3.98
C TYR A 86 11.66 7.83 5.14
N GLY A 87 11.47 6.55 4.81
CA GLY A 87 11.19 5.47 5.76
C GLY A 87 9.72 5.06 5.77
N TYR A 88 9.26 4.54 6.90
CA TYR A 88 7.90 4.01 7.08
C TYR A 88 7.11 4.77 8.16
N THR A 89 7.58 5.94 8.59
CA THR A 89 6.95 6.71 9.67
C THR A 89 5.90 7.68 9.15
N TYR A 90 4.91 7.89 10.00
CA TYR A 90 3.82 8.83 9.83
C TYR A 90 3.72 9.65 11.12
N LYS A 91 3.33 10.91 10.96
CA LYS A 91 2.83 11.69 12.09
C LYS A 91 1.62 10.99 12.68
N ASN A 92 1.40 11.22 13.98
CA ASN A 92 0.20 10.75 14.64
C ASN A 92 -1.05 11.21 13.87
N ALA A 93 -2.04 10.33 13.76
CA ALA A 93 -3.27 10.67 13.09
C ALA A 93 -3.98 11.79 13.86
N GLU A 94 -4.34 12.87 13.17
CA GLU A 94 -4.93 14.06 13.77
C GLU A 94 -6.14 14.55 12.96
N ARG A 95 -7.14 15.10 13.65
CA ARG A 95 -8.32 15.71 13.04
C ARG A 95 -8.01 17.14 12.59
N GLY A 96 -8.54 17.51 11.43
CA GLY A 96 -8.35 18.83 10.86
C GLY A 96 -8.85 18.91 9.43
N TYR A 97 -8.19 19.73 8.62
CA TYR A 97 -8.41 19.73 7.18
C TYR A 97 -7.13 19.97 6.40
N LEU A 98 -7.11 19.43 5.19
CA LEU A 98 -6.12 19.74 4.16
C LEU A 98 -6.78 20.66 3.14
N TYR A 99 -6.05 21.69 2.70
CA TYR A 99 -6.57 22.69 1.76
C TYR A 99 -5.65 22.81 0.57
N TYR A 100 -6.18 22.47 -0.60
CA TYR A 100 -5.40 22.39 -1.82
C TYR A 100 -5.98 23.23 -2.93
N LYS A 101 -5.09 23.70 -3.80
CA LYS A 101 -5.40 24.20 -5.14
C LYS A 101 -5.08 23.13 -6.17
N MET A 102 -5.72 23.25 -7.33
CA MET A 102 -5.47 22.44 -8.51
C MET A 102 -3.96 22.31 -8.77
N ASN A 103 -3.50 21.09 -9.05
CA ASN A 103 -2.18 20.90 -9.63
C ASN A 103 -2.22 21.32 -11.12
N PRO A 104 -1.47 22.36 -11.53
CA PRO A 104 -1.54 22.87 -12.89
C PRO A 104 -1.04 21.86 -13.93
N ASP A 105 -0.16 20.94 -13.54
CA ASP A 105 0.41 19.93 -14.44
C ASP A 105 -0.53 18.74 -14.63
N LYS A 106 -1.48 18.53 -13.72
CA LYS A 106 -2.37 17.36 -13.69
C LYS A 106 -3.83 17.68 -13.34
N PRO A 107 -4.47 18.65 -14.01
CA PRO A 107 -5.80 19.14 -13.61
C PRO A 107 -6.91 18.08 -13.75
N ASN A 108 -6.81 17.18 -14.74
CA ASN A 108 -7.78 16.10 -14.92
C ASN A 108 -7.68 15.06 -13.79
N ALA A 109 -6.45 14.70 -13.39
CA ALA A 109 -6.25 13.77 -12.29
C ALA A 109 -6.73 14.35 -10.96
N CYS A 110 -6.50 15.65 -10.72
CA CYS A 110 -7.10 16.33 -9.57
C CYS A 110 -8.61 16.18 -9.55
N ARG A 111 -9.31 16.52 -10.64
CA ARG A 111 -10.78 16.42 -10.71
C ARG A 111 -11.29 15.00 -10.44
N ASN A 112 -10.62 14.00 -10.98
CA ASN A 112 -10.99 12.60 -10.77
C ASN A 112 -10.82 12.19 -9.30
N GLU A 113 -9.63 12.41 -8.71
CA GLU A 113 -9.40 12.07 -7.31
C GLU A 113 -10.30 12.88 -6.36
N TRP A 114 -10.59 14.12 -6.70
CA TRP A 114 -11.52 14.98 -5.95
C TRP A 114 -12.95 14.44 -5.98
N ALA A 115 -13.40 13.92 -7.13
CA ALA A 115 -14.68 13.22 -7.22
C ALA A 115 -14.69 11.93 -6.38
N ASP A 116 -13.60 11.17 -6.39
CA ASP A 116 -13.46 9.96 -5.56
C ASP A 116 -13.47 10.30 -4.06
N LEU A 117 -12.76 11.36 -3.65
CA LEU A 117 -12.79 11.89 -2.27
C LEU A 117 -14.21 12.25 -1.85
N LYS A 118 -15.00 12.89 -2.74
CA LYS A 118 -16.40 13.19 -2.48
C LYS A 118 -17.22 11.92 -2.29
N ALA A 119 -17.01 10.91 -3.14
CA ALA A 119 -17.76 9.66 -3.10
C ALA A 119 -17.51 8.85 -1.82
N VAL A 120 -16.34 9.00 -1.18
CA VAL A 120 -16.01 8.31 0.09
C VAL A 120 -16.31 9.14 1.33
N ALA A 121 -16.58 10.44 1.20
CA ALA A 121 -16.77 11.34 2.33
C ALA A 121 -17.94 10.87 3.22
N GLY A 122 -17.70 10.76 4.53
CA GLY A 122 -18.69 10.36 5.52
C GLY A 122 -18.99 8.85 5.57
N THR A 123 -18.35 8.04 4.73
CA THR A 123 -18.60 6.58 4.69
C THR A 123 -17.82 5.80 5.75
N GLY A 124 -16.80 6.41 6.36
CA GLY A 124 -15.87 5.73 7.27
C GLY A 124 -14.75 4.95 6.58
N GLN A 125 -14.72 4.94 5.24
CA GLN A 125 -13.65 4.34 4.44
C GLN A 125 -12.35 5.15 4.56
N ILE A 126 -11.26 4.49 4.96
CA ILE A 126 -9.92 5.09 4.90
C ILE A 126 -9.41 5.04 3.45
N VAL A 127 -8.84 6.13 2.98
CA VAL A 127 -8.23 6.25 1.65
C VAL A 127 -6.76 6.65 1.74
N ALA A 128 -6.00 6.34 0.69
CA ALA A 128 -4.61 6.71 0.54
C ALA A 128 -4.42 7.52 -0.74
N PHE A 129 -3.64 8.60 -0.66
CA PHE A 129 -3.27 9.43 -1.81
C PHE A 129 -1.93 10.13 -1.57
N GLY A 130 -1.42 10.75 -2.62
CA GLY A 130 -0.12 11.43 -2.59
C GLY A 130 1.07 10.48 -2.48
N SER A 131 2.26 11.08 -2.60
CA SER A 131 3.54 10.38 -2.48
C SER A 131 4.21 10.73 -1.17
N ARG A 132 4.75 9.72 -0.48
CA ARG A 132 5.63 9.89 0.68
C ARG A 132 6.78 10.86 0.41
N TYR A 133 7.35 10.80 -0.80
CA TYR A 133 8.57 11.51 -1.18
C TYR A 133 8.32 12.92 -1.76
N GLY A 134 7.05 13.32 -1.90
CA GLY A 134 6.68 14.65 -2.39
C GLY A 134 6.06 15.53 -1.30
N ASP A 135 5.64 16.73 -1.71
CA ASP A 135 4.82 17.59 -0.88
C ASP A 135 3.47 16.92 -0.60
N LYS A 136 3.02 16.98 0.66
CA LYS A 136 1.76 16.38 1.12
C LYS A 136 0.75 17.45 1.55
N GLY A 137 1.14 18.72 1.53
CA GLY A 137 0.39 19.84 2.07
C GLY A 137 0.42 19.93 3.60
N THR A 138 -0.26 20.93 4.11
CA THR A 138 -0.26 21.28 5.54
C THR A 138 -1.57 20.86 6.21
N LEU A 139 -1.48 20.05 7.27
CA LEU A 139 -2.63 19.76 8.12
C LEU A 139 -2.99 21.01 8.93
N ARG A 140 -4.18 21.56 8.66
CA ARG A 140 -4.72 22.74 9.34
C ARG A 140 -5.72 22.31 10.42
N LYS A 141 -5.75 23.05 11.53
CA LYS A 141 -6.77 22.87 12.58
C LYS A 141 -8.15 23.21 12.02
N LYS A 142 -9.20 22.57 12.52
CA LYS A 142 -10.59 22.70 12.01
C LYS A 142 -11.08 24.16 11.95
N GLU A 143 -10.68 25.00 12.90
CA GLU A 143 -11.10 26.40 13.03
C GLU A 143 -10.20 27.38 12.26
N ALA A 144 -9.06 26.91 11.74
CA ALA A 144 -8.15 27.77 10.98
C ALA A 144 -8.83 28.26 9.69
N LYS A 145 -8.60 29.52 9.33
CA LYS A 145 -9.12 30.09 8.09
C LYS A 145 -8.48 29.38 6.86
N PRO A 146 -9.27 29.01 5.83
CA PRO A 146 -8.74 28.38 4.63
C PRO A 146 -8.05 29.40 3.73
N GLU A 147 -6.76 29.62 4.00
CA GLU A 147 -5.89 30.49 3.21
C GLU A 147 -4.60 29.75 2.82
N ASN A 148 -3.91 30.30 1.81
CA ASN A 148 -2.66 29.77 1.27
C ASN A 148 -2.75 28.27 0.93
N PRO A 149 -3.58 27.87 -0.05
CA PRO A 149 -3.77 26.47 -0.39
C PRO A 149 -2.47 25.84 -0.94
N ASP A 150 -2.18 24.62 -0.49
CA ASP A 150 -1.07 23.82 -0.98
C ASP A 150 -1.37 23.27 -2.40
N VAL A 151 -0.37 22.89 -3.18
CA VAL A 151 -0.63 22.20 -4.47
C VAL A 151 -1.13 20.78 -4.18
N TYR A 152 -2.21 20.35 -4.84
CA TYR A 152 -2.76 19.01 -4.64
C TYR A 152 -1.74 17.92 -5.07
N PRO A 153 -1.42 16.94 -4.21
CA PRO A 153 -0.30 16.03 -4.42
C PRO A 153 -0.70 14.82 -5.27
N VAL A 154 -0.96 15.03 -6.56
CA VAL A 154 -1.28 13.91 -7.48
C VAL A 154 -0.07 12.98 -7.63
N ALA A 155 -0.25 11.72 -7.23
CA ALA A 155 0.77 10.67 -7.33
C ALA A 155 0.22 9.43 -8.08
N MET A 156 -0.08 8.35 -7.36
CA MET A 156 -0.52 7.06 -7.93
C MET A 156 -2.06 6.93 -8.04
N GLY A 157 -2.80 8.04 -7.88
CA GLY A 157 -4.25 8.00 -7.71
C GLY A 157 -4.68 7.86 -6.25
N LEU A 158 -5.97 8.04 -6.02
CA LEU A 158 -6.60 7.76 -4.74
C LEU A 158 -6.99 6.28 -4.67
N THR A 159 -6.66 5.63 -3.56
CA THR A 159 -6.98 4.22 -3.34
C THR A 159 -7.78 4.03 -2.05
N LYS A 160 -8.76 3.12 -2.09
CA LYS A 160 -9.46 2.67 -0.88
C LYS A 160 -8.57 1.67 -0.15
N VAL A 161 -8.34 1.91 1.14
CA VAL A 161 -7.47 1.09 1.96
C VAL A 161 -8.28 0.02 2.65
N LYS A 162 -7.84 -1.24 2.53
CA LYS A 162 -8.32 -2.30 3.40
C LYS A 162 -7.62 -2.17 4.74
N GLU A 163 -8.38 -2.05 5.82
CA GLU A 163 -7.81 -1.92 7.16
C GLU A 163 -7.02 -3.16 7.55
N GLU A 164 -5.71 -2.98 7.70
CA GLU A 164 -4.83 -3.96 8.32
C GLU A 164 -4.74 -3.68 9.82
N LYS A 165 -4.99 -4.72 10.63
CA LYS A 165 -5.08 -4.58 12.10
C LYS A 165 -3.77 -4.17 12.77
N ASP A 166 -2.63 -4.40 12.11
CA ASP A 166 -1.30 -4.25 12.68
C ASP A 166 -0.49 -3.09 12.07
N TYR A 167 -1.15 -2.17 11.36
CA TYR A 167 -0.49 -1.02 10.75
C TYR A 167 -0.89 0.30 11.41
N GLU A 168 0.09 0.94 12.06
CA GLU A 168 -0.14 2.02 13.02
C GLU A 168 -0.95 3.23 12.49
N PRO A 169 -0.66 3.83 11.32
CA PRO A 169 -1.47 4.95 10.84
C PRO A 169 -2.94 4.58 10.62
N LEU A 170 -3.22 3.34 10.19
CA LEU A 170 -4.60 2.87 10.01
C LEU A 170 -5.29 2.60 11.34
N LYS A 171 -4.59 2.03 12.32
CA LYS A 171 -5.12 1.83 13.68
C LYS A 171 -5.50 3.17 14.32
N GLN A 172 -4.65 4.19 14.18
CA GLN A 172 -4.92 5.51 14.74
C GLN A 172 -6.12 6.18 14.06
N LEU A 173 -6.25 6.07 12.73
CA LEU A 173 -7.41 6.56 12.00
C LEU A 173 -8.70 5.81 12.37
N ALA A 174 -8.66 4.48 12.49
CA ALA A 174 -9.79 3.68 12.96
C ALA A 174 -10.23 4.09 14.37
N LYS A 175 -9.27 4.30 15.29
CA LYS A 175 -9.57 4.83 16.63
C LYS A 175 -10.25 6.19 16.59
N LEU A 176 -9.83 7.09 15.69
CA LEU A 176 -10.47 8.40 15.52
C LEU A 176 -11.85 8.32 14.87
N ARG A 177 -12.10 7.33 13.99
CA ARG A 177 -13.42 7.03 13.44
C ARG A 177 -14.39 6.58 14.53
N ASP A 178 -13.94 5.67 15.39
CA ASP A 178 -14.78 5.02 16.40
C ASP A 178 -14.97 5.92 17.65
N ALA A 179 -14.10 6.91 17.84
CA ALA A 179 -14.27 7.94 18.85
C ALA A 179 -15.46 8.84 18.48
N LYS A 180 -16.58 8.66 19.20
CA LYS A 180 -17.79 9.51 19.12
C LYS A 180 -17.38 10.99 19.06
N PRO A 181 -17.95 11.81 18.15
CA PRO A 181 -17.67 13.25 18.13
C PRO A 181 -17.96 13.80 19.51
N ARG A 182 -16.93 14.28 20.19
CA ARG A 182 -17.09 14.95 21.49
C ARG A 182 -17.89 16.19 21.17
N ASN A 183 -19.18 16.19 21.52
CA ASN A 183 -20.00 17.39 21.46
C ASN A 183 -19.28 18.47 22.26
N GLU A 184 -18.70 19.45 21.58
CA GLU A 184 -18.14 20.67 22.16
C GLU A 184 -19.30 21.56 22.59
N THR A 185 -20.00 21.16 23.63
CA THR A 185 -20.86 22.06 24.40
C THR A 185 -20.57 21.77 25.87
N PRO A 186 -19.74 22.59 26.53
CA PRO A 186 -19.66 22.55 27.99
C PRO A 186 -21.07 22.80 28.54
N PRO A 187 -21.53 22.06 29.58
CA PRO A 187 -22.77 22.43 30.24
C PRO A 187 -22.63 23.86 30.74
N ALA A 188 -23.54 24.72 30.29
CA ALA A 188 -23.64 26.10 30.76
C ALA A 188 -23.64 26.08 32.29
N ARG A 189 -22.59 26.64 32.88
CA ARG A 189 -22.50 26.83 34.33
C ARG A 189 -23.66 27.74 34.70
N LYS A 190 -24.72 27.17 35.29
CA LYS A 190 -25.79 27.95 35.92
C LYS A 190 -25.15 28.75 37.04
N THR A 191 -24.97 30.05 36.84
CA THR A 191 -24.81 31.01 37.93
C THR A 191 -26.20 31.19 38.54
N SER A 192 -26.41 30.65 39.74
CA SER A 192 -27.55 31.06 40.57
C SER A 192 -27.29 32.45 41.16
N PRO A 193 -28.32 33.29 41.32
CA PRO A 193 -28.24 34.57 42.01
C PRO A 193 -28.00 34.41 43.52
#